data_AF-A0A943RU10-F1
#
_entry.id   AF-A0A943RU10-F1
#
_cell.length_a   1.000
_cell.length_b   1.000
_cell.length_c   1.000
_cell.angle_alpha   90.00
_cell.angle_beta   90.00
_cell.angle_gamma   90.00
#
_symmetry.space_group_name_H-M   'P 1'
#
loop_
_entity.id
_entity.type
_entity.pdbx_description
1 polymer ?
#
loop_
_entity_poly.entity_id
_entity_poly.type
_entity_poly.pdbx_seq_one_letter_code
_entity_poly.pdbx_strand_id
1 'polypeptide(L)'
;MSDDADANQVALEAQGACAADTVLVGFWCDKGACTPSVAALLSALHGKRVFLFGTCGFGADQSYYQQIINRVTSNLAEDAELVGWAMCQGKMGPAVKQRYEAMLEQDPDNVRFKMLLDNWVAAKDHPTKEDLDNMAAAAKKAVLGE
;
A
#
# COMPACT_ATOMS: atom_id res chain seq x y z
N MET A 1 9.03 6.96 -5.94
CA MET A 1 10.10 6.19 -5.28
C MET A 1 10.11 4.71 -5.62
N SER A 2 11.30 4.12 -5.83
CA SER A 2 11.55 2.67 -5.85
C SER A 2 11.83 2.17 -4.42
N ASP A 3 11.70 0.86 -4.15
CA ASP A 3 12.03 0.27 -2.84
C ASP A 3 13.51 0.42 -2.47
N ASP A 4 14.39 0.48 -3.47
CA ASP A 4 15.83 0.67 -3.29
C ASP A 4 16.25 2.14 -3.19
N ALA A 5 15.28 3.06 -3.01
CA ALA A 5 15.59 4.47 -2.85
C ALA A 5 16.38 4.70 -1.56
N ASP A 6 17.56 5.28 -1.71
CA ASP A 6 18.38 5.69 -0.58
C ASP A 6 17.82 6.95 0.10
N ALA A 7 18.39 7.31 1.25
CA ALA A 7 17.96 8.45 2.04
C ALA A 7 18.05 9.79 1.29
N ASN A 8 18.99 9.94 0.35
CA ASN A 8 19.12 11.16 -0.44
C ASN A 8 18.01 11.26 -1.48
N GLN A 9 17.65 10.14 -2.12
CA GLN A 9 16.54 10.08 -3.07
C GLN A 9 15.21 10.36 -2.37
N VAL A 10 14.99 9.79 -1.19
CA VAL A 10 13.81 10.08 -0.35
C VAL A 10 13.73 11.56 0.00
N ALA A 11 14.84 12.16 0.44
CA ALA A 11 14.89 13.57 0.79
C ALA A 11 14.62 14.49 -0.41
N LEU A 12 15.14 14.14 -1.59
CA LEU A 12 14.89 14.89 -2.82
C LEU A 12 13.41 14.82 -3.24
N GLU A 13 12.80 13.64 -3.17
CA GLU A 13 11.36 13.47 -3.45
C GLU A 13 10.50 14.26 -2.44
N ALA A 14 10.84 14.20 -1.15
CA ALA A 14 10.17 14.98 -0.10
C ALA A 14 10.29 16.49 -0.36
N GLN A 15 11.47 16.97 -0.76
CA GLN A 15 11.70 18.38 -1.06
C GLN A 15 10.92 18.84 -2.31
N GLY A 16 10.80 17.98 -3.32
CA GLY A 16 9.91 18.22 -4.46
C GLY A 16 8.43 18.30 -4.03
N ALA A 17 8.02 17.43 -3.12
CA ALA A 17 6.67 17.42 -2.56
C ALA A 17 6.34 18.66 -1.72
N CYS A 18 7.36 19.34 -1.16
CA CYS A 18 7.17 20.59 -0.41
C CYS A 18 6.53 21.72 -1.23
N ALA A 19 6.62 21.69 -2.56
CA ALA A 19 5.99 22.68 -3.43
C ALA A 19 4.47 22.47 -3.62
N ALA A 20 3.93 21.32 -3.22
CA ALA A 20 2.51 21.00 -3.36
C ALA A 20 1.72 21.26 -2.06
N ASP A 21 0.43 21.59 -2.22
CA ASP A 21 -0.52 21.68 -1.11
C ASP A 21 -0.98 20.30 -0.63
N THR A 22 -1.03 19.33 -1.55
CA THR A 22 -1.44 17.95 -1.27
C THR A 22 -0.51 16.97 -1.98
N VAL A 23 -0.10 15.93 -1.27
CA VAL A 23 0.83 14.89 -1.75
C VAL A 23 0.10 13.56 -1.79
N LEU A 24 0.11 12.90 -2.96
CA LEU A 24 -0.46 11.57 -3.12
C LEU A 24 0.70 10.56 -3.01
N VAL A 25 0.69 9.72 -1.98
CA VAL A 25 1.77 8.77 -1.71
C VAL A 25 1.29 7.35 -1.98
N GLY A 26 1.93 6.71 -2.97
CA GLY A 26 1.70 5.32 -3.35
C GLY A 26 2.61 4.36 -2.59
N PHE A 27 2.08 3.23 -2.12
CA PHE A 27 2.88 2.17 -1.50
C PHE A 27 2.34 0.76 -1.78
N TRP A 28 3.16 -0.25 -1.56
CA TRP A 28 2.72 -1.63 -1.45
C TRP A 28 2.93 -2.10 0.00
N CYS A 29 2.10 -3.04 0.43
CA CYS A 29 2.15 -3.55 1.80
C CYS A 29 3.37 -4.48 2.00
N ASP A 30 4.35 -4.00 2.76
CA ASP A 30 5.47 -4.80 3.26
C ASP A 30 5.20 -5.16 4.73
N LYS A 31 5.10 -6.47 5.01
CA LYS A 31 4.92 -7.03 6.37
C LYS A 31 3.81 -6.34 7.19
N GLY A 32 2.73 -5.90 6.54
CA GLY A 32 1.57 -5.29 7.20
C GLY A 32 1.64 -3.76 7.35
N ALA A 33 2.66 -3.11 6.80
CA ALA A 33 2.84 -1.65 6.75
C ALA A 33 3.43 -1.23 5.38
N CYS A 34 4.03 -0.04 5.27
CA CYS A 34 4.77 0.40 4.10
C CYS A 34 6.27 0.09 4.22
N THR A 35 7.01 0.22 3.13
CA THR A 35 8.47 0.07 3.14
C THR A 35 9.15 1.21 3.94
N PRO A 36 10.40 1.00 4.41
CA PRO A 36 11.12 2.02 5.18
C PRO A 36 11.32 3.34 4.43
N SER A 37 11.51 3.29 3.11
CA SER A 37 11.65 4.49 2.28
C SER A 37 10.37 5.32 2.28
N VAL A 38 9.20 4.67 2.13
CA VAL A 38 7.90 5.35 2.24
C VAL A 38 7.67 5.91 3.65
N ALA A 39 8.04 5.16 4.70
CA ALA A 39 7.93 5.65 6.07
C ALA A 39 8.79 6.93 6.28
N ALA A 40 10.01 6.94 5.76
CA ALA A 40 10.89 8.12 5.81
C ALA A 40 10.31 9.30 5.03
N LEU A 41 9.75 9.07 3.83
CA LEU A 41 9.06 10.11 3.07
C LEU A 41 7.89 10.71 3.88
N LEU A 42 7.02 9.88 4.43
CA LEU A 42 5.85 10.32 5.21
C LEU A 42 6.24 11.17 6.42
N SER A 43 7.35 10.82 7.09
CA SER A 43 7.86 11.59 8.23
C SER A 43 8.38 12.97 7.85
N ALA A 44 8.74 13.19 6.59
CA ALA A 44 9.25 14.46 6.08
C ALA A 44 8.15 15.39 5.52
N LEU A 45 6.90 14.93 5.42
CA LEU A 45 5.78 15.69 4.85
C LEU A 45 5.12 16.67 5.85
N HIS A 46 5.94 17.46 6.54
CA HIS A 46 5.46 18.46 7.51
C HIS A 46 4.49 19.48 6.90
N GLY A 47 3.39 19.73 7.61
CA GLY A 47 2.36 20.70 7.21
C GLY A 47 1.63 20.35 5.90
N LYS A 48 1.73 19.10 5.43
CA LYS A 48 1.12 18.68 4.16
C LYS A 48 -0.19 17.94 4.37
N ARG A 49 -1.09 18.10 3.40
CA ARG A 49 -2.22 17.19 3.18
C ARG A 49 -1.73 15.97 2.43
N VAL A 50 -2.04 14.77 2.91
CA VAL A 50 -1.55 13.51 2.35
C VAL A 50 -2.73 12.60 2.02
N PHE A 51 -2.75 12.10 0.79
CA PHE A 51 -3.63 11.01 0.37
C PHE A 51 -2.80 9.74 0.17
N LEU A 52 -3.17 8.65 0.84
CA LEU A 52 -2.45 7.39 0.74
C LEU A 52 -3.15 6.45 -0.23
N PHE A 53 -2.43 5.89 -1.18
CA PHE A 53 -2.95 4.79 -1.99
C PHE A 53 -1.99 3.61 -1.99
N GLY A 54 -2.53 2.40 -1.99
CA GLY A 54 -1.64 1.26 -1.99
C GLY A 54 -2.25 -0.09 -2.32
N THR A 55 -1.37 -1.07 -2.41
CA THR A 55 -1.72 -2.45 -2.76
C THR A 55 -1.35 -3.40 -1.63
N CYS A 56 -2.14 -4.45 -1.42
CA CYS A 56 -1.78 -5.53 -0.50
C CYS A 56 -2.00 -6.89 -1.16
N GLY A 57 -1.01 -7.78 -1.08
CA GLY A 57 -1.13 -9.12 -1.65
C GLY A 57 -2.22 -9.97 -0.99
N PHE A 58 -2.44 -9.75 0.30
CA PHE A 58 -3.44 -10.48 1.07
C PHE A 58 -4.68 -9.64 1.33
N GLY A 59 -5.84 -10.24 1.10
CA GLY A 59 -7.11 -9.68 1.53
C GLY A 59 -7.85 -8.87 0.45
N ALA A 60 -9.17 -8.92 0.57
CA ALA A 60 -10.16 -8.05 -0.07
C ALA A 60 -11.08 -7.43 1.01
N ASP A 61 -10.63 -7.45 2.27
CA ASP A 61 -11.40 -7.02 3.43
C ASP A 61 -11.02 -5.59 3.83
N GLN A 62 -12.02 -4.72 3.94
CA GLN A 62 -11.84 -3.31 4.28
C GLN A 62 -11.27 -3.11 5.69
N SER A 63 -11.62 -3.96 6.66
CA SER A 63 -11.07 -3.86 8.01
C SER A 63 -9.59 -4.20 8.05
N TYR A 64 -9.14 -5.13 7.20
CA TYR A 64 -7.72 -5.44 7.05
C TYR A 64 -6.94 -4.27 6.43
N TYR A 65 -7.48 -3.63 5.40
CA TYR A 65 -6.87 -2.44 4.81
C TYR A 65 -6.80 -1.28 5.80
N GLN A 66 -7.86 -1.07 6.60
CA GLN A 66 -7.83 -0.05 7.65
C GLN A 66 -6.71 -0.28 8.66
N GLN A 67 -6.43 -1.53 9.04
CA GLN A 67 -5.30 -1.83 9.92
C GLN A 67 -3.95 -1.51 9.29
N ILE A 68 -3.76 -1.79 8.00
CA ILE A 68 -2.53 -1.43 7.28
C ILE A 68 -2.40 0.09 7.25
N ILE A 69 -3.44 0.80 6.86
CA ILE A 69 -3.45 2.26 6.81
C ILE A 69 -3.12 2.85 8.18
N ASN A 70 -3.71 2.36 9.27
CA ASN A 70 -3.39 2.85 10.63
C ASN A 70 -1.89 2.72 10.98
N ARG A 71 -1.22 1.65 10.53
CA ARG A 71 0.23 1.46 10.71
C ARG A 71 1.06 2.33 9.79
N VAL A 72 0.56 2.64 8.58
CA VAL A 72 1.26 3.54 7.64
C VAL A 72 1.14 4.98 8.12
N THR A 73 -0.05 5.39 8.56
CA THR A 73 -0.34 6.75 9.03
C THR A 73 0.41 7.11 10.29
N SER A 74 0.84 6.13 11.11
CA SER A 74 1.69 6.42 12.26
C SER A 74 3.10 6.91 11.89
N ASN A 75 3.48 6.87 10.61
CA ASN A 75 4.74 7.45 10.11
C ASN A 75 4.58 8.88 9.60
N LEU A 76 3.34 9.40 9.52
CA LEU A 76 3.12 10.79 9.11
C LEU A 76 3.74 11.73 10.14
N ALA A 77 4.28 12.85 9.64
CA ALA A 77 4.65 13.97 10.49
C ALA A 77 3.45 14.43 11.34
N GLU A 78 3.68 14.85 12.59
CA GLU A 78 2.60 15.19 13.53
C GLU A 78 1.66 16.30 13.03
N ASP A 79 2.18 17.20 12.19
CA ASP A 79 1.49 18.33 11.60
C ASP A 79 1.00 18.05 10.15
N ALA A 80 1.12 16.82 9.68
CA ALA A 80 0.56 16.37 8.41
C ALA A 80 -0.91 15.92 8.59
N GLU A 81 -1.74 16.19 7.60
CA GLU A 81 -3.16 15.81 7.59
C GLU A 81 -3.39 14.64 6.62
N LEU A 82 -3.89 13.51 7.10
CA LEU A 82 -4.39 12.46 6.22
C LEU A 82 -5.79 12.86 5.69
N VAL A 83 -5.88 13.18 4.40
CA VAL A 83 -7.16 13.61 3.78
C VAL A 83 -7.99 12.45 3.25
N GLY A 84 -7.39 11.28 3.08
CA GLY A 84 -8.08 10.09 2.60
C GLY A 84 -7.10 8.98 2.24
N TRP A 85 -7.66 7.81 1.92
CA TRP A 85 -6.88 6.69 1.45
C TRP A 85 -7.67 5.77 0.53
N ALA A 86 -6.96 4.97 -0.28
CA ALA A 86 -7.54 3.89 -1.08
C ALA A 86 -6.60 2.69 -1.15
N MET A 87 -7.14 1.49 -1.00
CA MET A 87 -6.38 0.25 -1.06
C MET A 87 -7.07 -0.73 -2.00
N CYS A 88 -6.28 -1.55 -2.69
CA CYS A 88 -6.79 -2.71 -3.42
C CYS A 88 -5.88 -3.92 -3.21
N GLN A 89 -6.33 -5.07 -3.68
CA GLN A 89 -5.49 -6.25 -3.74
C GLN A 89 -4.35 -6.02 -4.74
N GLY A 90 -3.19 -6.64 -4.54
CA GLY A 90 -2.04 -6.48 -5.42
C GLY A 90 -1.41 -7.81 -5.78
N LYS A 91 -0.95 -7.93 -7.03
CA LYS A 91 -0.25 -9.11 -7.51
C LYS A 91 0.96 -9.47 -6.64
N MET A 92 1.02 -10.74 -6.25
CA MET A 92 2.17 -11.30 -5.55
C MET A 92 3.12 -12.00 -6.53
N GLY A 93 4.43 -11.89 -6.27
CA GLY A 93 5.45 -12.53 -7.11
C GLY A 93 5.39 -14.07 -7.11
N PRO A 94 6.02 -14.72 -8.10
CA PRO A 94 6.00 -16.18 -8.24
C PRO A 94 6.64 -16.93 -7.05
N ALA A 95 7.65 -16.33 -6.39
CA ALA A 95 8.28 -16.91 -5.20
C ALA A 95 7.30 -17.06 -4.03
N VAL A 96 6.28 -16.19 -3.94
CA VAL A 96 5.22 -16.30 -2.93
C VAL A 96 4.36 -17.53 -3.19
N LYS A 97 4.00 -17.77 -4.46
CA LYS A 97 3.24 -18.96 -4.87
C LYS A 97 3.98 -20.24 -4.55
N GLN A 98 5.26 -20.32 -4.94
CA GLN A 98 6.11 -21.49 -4.69
C GLN A 98 6.20 -21.82 -3.19
N ARG A 99 6.30 -20.79 -2.35
CA ARG A 99 6.29 -20.97 -0.90
C ARG A 99 4.96 -21.55 -0.40
N TYR A 100 3.82 -21.06 -0.90
CA TYR A 100 2.51 -21.59 -0.51
C TYR A 100 2.29 -23.02 -1.01
N GLU A 101 2.74 -23.34 -2.24
CA GLU A 101 2.72 -24.70 -2.78
C GLU A 101 3.55 -25.65 -1.89
N ALA A 102 4.78 -25.27 -1.54
CA ALA A 102 5.63 -26.06 -0.66
C ALA A 102 5.05 -26.24 0.76
N MET A 103 4.31 -25.25 1.28
CA MET A 103 3.58 -25.38 2.55
C MET A 103 2.42 -26.37 2.43
N LEU A 104 1.66 -26.32 1.34
CA LEU A 104 0.55 -27.25 1.09
C LEU A 104 1.04 -28.67 0.84
N GLU A 105 2.19 -28.87 0.21
CA GLU A 105 2.81 -30.20 0.04
C GLU A 105 3.13 -30.86 1.38
N GLN A 106 3.48 -30.09 2.41
CA GLN A 106 3.77 -30.61 3.76
C GLN A 106 2.51 -30.99 4.53
N ASP A 107 1.39 -30.29 4.28
CA ASP A 107 0.09 -30.55 4.91
C ASP A 107 -1.05 -30.33 3.90
N PRO A 108 -1.36 -31.34 3.06
CA PRO A 108 -2.30 -31.20 1.94
C PRO A 108 -3.75 -30.90 2.34
N ASP A 109 -4.13 -31.18 3.59
CA ASP A 109 -5.48 -30.95 4.10
C ASP A 109 -5.62 -29.61 4.83
N ASN A 110 -4.53 -28.86 4.97
CA ASN A 110 -4.53 -27.57 5.64
C ASN A 110 -5.40 -26.54 4.88
N VAL A 111 -6.56 -26.22 5.47
CA VAL A 111 -7.50 -25.24 4.91
C VAL A 111 -6.84 -23.86 4.73
N ARG A 112 -5.97 -23.46 5.67
CA ARG A 112 -5.30 -22.16 5.60
C ARG A 112 -4.32 -22.09 4.42
N PHE A 113 -3.60 -23.17 4.11
CA PHE A 113 -2.66 -23.17 2.99
C PHE A 113 -3.37 -23.14 1.64
N LYS A 114 -4.50 -23.84 1.51
CA LYS A 114 -5.39 -23.73 0.34
C LYS A 114 -5.87 -22.29 0.15
N MET A 115 -6.35 -21.65 1.21
CA MET A 115 -6.76 -20.24 1.17
C MET A 115 -5.64 -19.27 0.75
N LEU A 116 -4.38 -19.54 1.09
CA LEU A 116 -3.25 -18.70 0.66
C LEU A 116 -3.03 -18.77 -0.86
N LEU A 117 -3.19 -19.96 -1.45
CA LEU A 117 -3.12 -20.14 -2.90
C LEU A 117 -4.31 -19.51 -3.61
N ASP A 118 -5.53 -19.68 -3.08
CA ASP A 118 -6.73 -19.03 -3.62
C ASP A 118 -6.58 -17.51 -3.60
N ASN A 119 -6.07 -16.95 -2.50
CA ASN A 119 -5.76 -15.52 -2.41
C ASN A 119 -4.69 -15.11 -3.43
N TRP A 120 -3.67 -15.93 -3.70
CA TRP A 120 -2.68 -15.64 -4.73
C TRP A 120 -3.28 -15.61 -6.14
N VAL A 121 -4.19 -16.54 -6.44
CA VAL A 121 -4.92 -16.58 -7.71
C VAL A 121 -5.83 -15.36 -7.85
N ALA A 122 -6.55 -14.99 -6.79
CA ALA A 122 -7.40 -13.80 -6.79
C ALA A 122 -6.56 -12.53 -7.07
N ALA A 123 -5.44 -12.37 -6.40
CA ALA A 123 -4.57 -11.19 -6.52
C ALA A 123 -3.90 -11.02 -7.90
N LYS A 124 -3.83 -12.08 -8.72
CA LYS A 124 -2.91 -12.17 -9.87
C LYS A 124 -3.13 -11.09 -10.94
N ASP A 125 -4.38 -10.64 -11.09
CA ASP A 125 -4.80 -9.66 -12.08
C ASP A 125 -4.98 -8.26 -11.48
N HIS A 126 -4.78 -8.10 -10.17
CA HIS A 126 -4.89 -6.82 -9.49
C HIS A 126 -3.52 -6.09 -9.41
N PRO A 127 -3.49 -4.74 -9.48
CA PRO A 127 -4.64 -3.85 -9.67
C PRO A 127 -5.26 -3.96 -11.07
N THR A 128 -6.57 -4.09 -11.11
CA THR A 128 -7.40 -4.07 -12.32
C THR A 128 -7.71 -2.62 -12.71
N LYS A 129 -8.34 -2.43 -13.87
CA LYS A 129 -8.86 -1.11 -14.27
C LYS A 129 -9.83 -0.55 -13.22
N GLU A 130 -10.72 -1.39 -12.68
CA GLU A 130 -11.69 -0.99 -11.67
C GLU A 130 -11.00 -0.52 -10.37
N ASP A 131 -9.94 -1.21 -9.94
CA ASP A 131 -9.15 -0.77 -8.78
C ASP A 131 -8.55 0.62 -9.00
N LEU A 132 -7.98 0.86 -10.18
CA LEU A 132 -7.40 2.14 -10.54
C LEU A 132 -8.45 3.25 -10.62
N ASP A 133 -9.61 2.96 -11.22
CA ASP A 133 -10.73 3.91 -11.33
C ASP A 133 -11.27 4.27 -9.92
N ASN A 134 -11.41 3.27 -9.04
CA ASN A 134 -11.83 3.46 -7.66
C ASN A 134 -10.81 4.27 -6.84
N MET A 135 -9.51 3.98 -6.98
CA MET A 135 -8.44 4.75 -6.33
C MET A 135 -8.43 6.21 -6.81
N ALA A 136 -8.58 6.43 -8.11
CA ALA A 136 -8.61 7.76 -8.70
C ALA A 136 -9.84 8.55 -8.23
N ALA A 137 -11.01 7.91 -8.17
CA ALA A 137 -12.24 8.53 -7.65
C ALA A 137 -12.10 8.91 -6.17
N ALA A 138 -11.54 8.02 -5.34
CA ALA A 138 -11.28 8.29 -3.93
C ALA A 138 -10.31 9.48 -3.74
N ALA A 139 -9.24 9.53 -4.55
CA ALA A 139 -8.28 10.63 -4.52
C ALA A 139 -8.93 11.96 -4.93
N LYS A 140 -9.69 11.99 -6.03
CA LYS A 140 -10.40 13.20 -6.48
C LYS A 140 -11.36 13.71 -5.41
N LYS A 141 -12.17 12.81 -4.83
CA LYS A 141 -13.10 13.15 -3.76
C LYS A 141 -12.39 13.74 -2.54
N ALA A 142 -11.29 13.12 -2.10
CA ALA A 142 -10.55 13.57 -0.92
C ALA A 142 -9.79 14.89 -1.14
N VAL A 143 -9.26 15.10 -2.34
CA VAL A 143 -8.40 16.25 -2.64
C VAL A 143 -9.20 17.46 -3.14
N LEU A 144 -10.21 17.24 -3.98
CA LEU A 144 -10.99 18.28 -4.66
C LEU A 144 -12.40 18.47 -4.10
N GLY A 145 -12.92 17.53 -3.30
CA GLY A 145 -14.28 17.60 -2.75
C GLY A 145 -15.39 17.26 -3.75
N GLU A 146 -15.05 16.63 -4.88
CA GLU A 146 -15.96 16.18 -5.93
C GLU A 146 -16.67 14.85 -5.62
#